data_AF-A0A3M0ZBV6-F1
#
_entry.id   AF-A0A3M0ZBV6-F1
#
_cell.length_a   1.000
_cell.length_b   1.000
_cell.length_c   1.000
_cell.angle_alpha   90.00
_cell.angle_beta   90.00
_cell.angle_gamma   90.00
#
_symmetry.space_group_name_H-M   'P 1'
#
loop_
_entity.id
_entity.type
_entity.pdbx_description
1 polymer ?
#
loop_
_entity_poly.entity_id
_entity_poly.type
_entity_poly.pdbx_seq_one_letter_code
_entity_poly.pdbx_strand_id
1 'polypeptide(L)'
;MAQLPTGIRSGDRRNGRGPGAGPGAGQGDRGGRGLREAGLLLLGALALYLLLALLSFHPGDPGWSRAGPGPVRNAGGAAGAWFADLAFFLFGWFAYLFPVGAAAAGWALYRGGRGGLGGPGPGWLWAVRLAGLA
;
A
#
# COMPACT_ATOMS: atom_id res chain seq x y z
N MET A 1 50.88 47.69 -54.52
CA MET A 1 50.23 46.37 -54.68
C MET A 1 50.94 45.41 -53.71
N ALA A 2 50.35 44.76 -52.72
CA ALA A 2 48.96 44.61 -52.28
C ALA A 2 48.94 44.49 -50.75
N GLN A 3 48.03 45.20 -50.08
CA GLN A 3 47.71 45.01 -48.67
C GLN A 3 46.58 43.97 -48.59
N LEU A 4 46.68 42.98 -47.69
CA LEU A 4 45.60 42.03 -47.42
C LEU A 4 44.94 42.40 -46.07
N PRO A 5 43.59 42.45 -46.00
CA PRO A 5 42.86 42.89 -44.82
C PRO A 5 42.81 41.82 -43.72
N THR A 6 42.98 42.29 -42.50
CA THR A 6 42.68 41.63 -41.23
C THR A 6 41.18 41.35 -41.10
N GLY A 7 40.83 40.06 -40.96
CA GLY A 7 39.47 39.60 -40.70
C GLY A 7 39.45 38.57 -39.57
N ILE A 8 39.31 39.05 -38.34
CA ILE A 8 38.92 38.25 -37.18
C ILE A 8 37.50 37.71 -37.44
N ARG A 9 37.31 36.38 -37.42
CA ARG A 9 35.98 35.79 -37.16
C ARG A 9 36.11 34.75 -36.05
N SER A 10 35.68 35.20 -34.86
CA SER A 10 35.45 34.39 -33.68
C SER A 10 34.60 33.16 -34.04
N GLY A 11 35.25 32.00 -34.14
CA GLY A 11 34.62 30.69 -34.22
C GLY A 11 33.96 30.38 -32.88
N ASP A 12 32.67 30.64 -32.85
CA ASP A 12 31.67 30.37 -31.84
C ASP A 12 31.87 29.03 -31.08
N ARG A 13 31.94 29.13 -29.74
CA ARG A 13 31.90 28.01 -28.80
C ARG A 13 30.49 27.42 -28.77
N ARG A 14 30.25 26.34 -29.51
CA ARG A 14 29.12 25.42 -29.26
C ARG A 14 29.64 23.99 -29.22
N ASN A 15 30.06 23.57 -28.03
CA ASN A 15 29.26 22.72 -27.14
C ASN A 15 29.13 21.27 -27.65
N GLY A 16 30.25 20.54 -27.59
CA GLY A 16 30.30 19.08 -27.76
C GLY A 16 30.07 18.31 -26.46
N ARG A 17 29.22 18.81 -25.54
CA ARG A 17 28.73 18.00 -24.41
C ARG A 17 27.38 17.41 -24.75
N GLY A 18 27.40 16.12 -25.06
CA GLY A 18 26.24 15.25 -24.92
C GLY A 18 26.70 13.83 -24.54
N PRO A 19 26.91 13.52 -23.24
CA PRO A 19 26.87 12.13 -22.80
C PRO A 19 25.39 11.68 -22.88
N GLY A 20 24.98 11.21 -24.05
CA GLY A 20 23.66 10.63 -24.29
C GLY A 20 23.57 9.26 -23.63
N ALA A 21 23.13 9.27 -22.38
CA ALA A 21 22.79 8.16 -21.49
C ALA A 21 22.41 6.84 -22.18
N GLY A 22 23.04 5.74 -21.75
CA GLY A 22 22.66 4.39 -22.14
C GLY A 22 21.23 4.03 -21.73
N PRO A 23 20.59 3.04 -22.38
CA PRO A 23 19.27 2.53 -22.02
C PRO A 23 19.36 1.70 -20.72
N GLY A 24 19.52 2.37 -19.59
CA GLY A 24 19.64 1.75 -18.26
C GLY A 24 18.83 2.45 -17.16
N ALA A 25 18.11 3.52 -17.47
CA ALA A 25 17.38 4.32 -16.49
C ALA A 25 15.87 4.09 -16.64
N GLY A 26 15.28 3.20 -15.82
CA GLY A 26 13.81 3.05 -15.75
C GLY A 26 13.29 1.72 -15.20
N GLN A 27 14.16 0.85 -14.71
CA GLN A 27 13.77 -0.48 -14.20
C GLN A 27 13.99 -0.63 -12.69
N GLY A 28 14.07 0.46 -11.92
CA GLY A 28 14.28 0.40 -10.46
C GLY A 28 13.00 0.44 -9.62
N ASP A 29 11.86 0.83 -10.20
CA ASP A 29 10.76 1.40 -9.40
C ASP A 29 9.40 0.67 -9.59
N ARG A 30 9.38 -0.38 -10.42
CA ARG A 30 8.17 -1.19 -10.68
C ARG A 30 7.87 -2.19 -9.57
N GLY A 31 8.90 -2.81 -8.98
CA GLY A 31 8.72 -3.86 -7.97
C GLY A 31 8.06 -3.36 -6.68
N GLY A 32 8.45 -2.17 -6.20
CA GLY A 32 7.90 -1.59 -4.97
C GLY A 32 6.46 -1.12 -5.08
N ARG A 33 6.00 -0.71 -6.27
CA ARG A 33 4.58 -0.36 -6.52
C ARG A 33 3.71 -1.61 -6.60
N GLY A 34 4.13 -2.61 -7.38
CA GLY A 34 3.39 -3.86 -7.55
C GLY A 34 3.21 -4.63 -6.24
N LEU A 35 4.23 -4.64 -5.36
CA LEU A 35 4.13 -5.30 -4.05
C LEU A 35 3.08 -4.65 -3.14
N ARG A 36 2.99 -3.31 -3.16
CA ARG A 36 2.00 -2.57 -2.35
C ARG A 36 0.59 -2.77 -2.86
N GLU A 37 0.42 -2.77 -4.19
CA GLU A 37 -0.87 -3.06 -4.83
C GLU A 37 -1.33 -4.48 -4.54
N ALA A 38 -0.44 -5.47 -4.66
CA ALA A 38 -0.71 -6.85 -4.29
C ALA A 38 -1.06 -6.98 -2.80
N GLY A 39 -0.34 -6.31 -1.92
CA GLY A 39 -0.62 -6.29 -0.48
C GLY A 39 -1.99 -5.67 -0.15
N LEU A 40 -2.36 -4.57 -0.81
CA LEU A 40 -3.68 -3.94 -0.66
C LEU A 40 -4.80 -4.89 -1.10
N LEU A 41 -4.66 -5.53 -2.26
CA LEU A 41 -5.65 -6.47 -2.78
C LEU A 41 -5.79 -7.70 -1.88
N LEU A 42 -4.67 -8.26 -1.42
CA LEU A 42 -4.66 -9.42 -0.53
C LEU A 42 -5.34 -9.09 0.80
N LEU A 43 -4.96 -7.98 1.44
CA LEU A 43 -5.53 -7.57 2.73
C LEU A 43 -6.99 -7.12 2.60
N GLY A 44 -7.35 -6.48 1.49
CA GLY A 44 -8.74 -6.13 1.17
C GLY A 44 -9.60 -7.39 0.98
N ALA A 45 -9.12 -8.36 0.20
CA ALA A 45 -9.80 -9.63 0.02
C ALA A 45 -9.93 -10.40 1.34
N LEU A 46 -8.87 -10.43 2.15
CA LEU A 46 -8.91 -11.02 3.49
C LEU A 46 -9.92 -10.32 4.39
N ALA A 47 -9.92 -8.98 4.42
CA ALA A 47 -10.88 -8.21 5.22
C ALA A 47 -12.33 -8.52 4.82
N LEU A 48 -12.62 -8.59 3.52
CA LEU A 48 -13.94 -8.95 3.01
C LEU A 48 -14.31 -10.39 3.37
N TYR A 49 -13.37 -11.33 3.25
CA TYR A 49 -13.58 -12.72 3.64
C TYR A 49 -13.90 -12.85 5.13
N LEU A 50 -13.12 -12.18 6.00
CA LEU A 50 -13.35 -12.19 7.44
C LEU A 50 -14.68 -11.53 7.81
N LEU A 51 -15.03 -10.42 7.17
CA LEU A 51 -16.31 -9.74 7.38
C LEU A 51 -17.47 -10.65 6.97
N LEU A 52 -17.37 -11.30 5.79
CA LEU A 52 -18.36 -12.25 5.32
C LEU A 52 -18.52 -13.42 6.28
N ALA A 53 -17.42 -13.98 6.76
CA ALA A 53 -17.42 -15.08 7.73
C ALA A 53 -18.08 -14.66 9.05
N LEU A 54 -17.78 -13.46 9.56
CA LEU A 54 -18.37 -12.95 10.81
C LEU A 54 -19.85 -12.61 10.66
N LEU A 55 -20.26 -11.99 9.54
CA LEU A 55 -21.66 -11.63 9.28
C LEU A 55 -22.55 -12.85 9.06
N SER A 56 -22.01 -13.91 8.46
CA SER A 56 -22.73 -15.17 8.22
C SER A 56 -22.51 -16.21 9.34
N PHE A 57 -22.01 -15.80 10.50
CA PHE A 57 -21.82 -16.70 11.64
C PHE A 57 -23.15 -17.33 12.07
N HIS A 58 -23.15 -18.66 12.23
CA HIS A 58 -24.30 -19.40 12.69
C HIS A 58 -23.90 -20.30 13.88
N PRO A 59 -24.57 -20.20 15.05
CA PRO A 59 -24.23 -20.99 16.24
C PRO A 59 -24.38 -22.51 16.11
N GLY A 60 -24.96 -22.99 15.02
CA GLY A 60 -25.07 -24.42 14.70
C GLY A 60 -23.96 -24.95 13.79
N ASP A 61 -23.05 -24.08 13.33
CA ASP A 61 -21.91 -24.51 12.52
C ASP A 61 -20.83 -25.17 13.38
N PRO A 62 -20.08 -26.14 12.83
CA PRO A 62 -18.95 -26.77 13.54
C PRO A 62 -17.82 -25.75 13.78
N GLY A 63 -17.30 -25.73 15.00
CA GLY A 63 -16.26 -24.79 15.44
C GLY A 63 -15.52 -25.28 16.68
N TRP A 64 -14.59 -24.48 17.20
CA TRP A 64 -13.82 -24.83 18.40
C TRP A 64 -14.74 -25.06 19.59
N SER A 65 -15.59 -24.07 19.90
CA SER A 65 -16.51 -24.12 21.05
C SER A 65 -17.73 -25.00 20.80
N ARG A 66 -17.94 -25.45 19.55
CA ARG A 66 -19.14 -26.15 19.09
C ARG A 66 -18.75 -27.39 18.29
N ALA A 67 -18.76 -28.55 18.95
CA ALA A 67 -18.51 -29.82 18.30
C ALA A 67 -19.82 -30.44 17.79
N GLY A 68 -19.86 -30.82 16.50
CA GLY A 68 -20.96 -31.61 15.95
C GLY A 68 -20.86 -31.79 14.43
N PRO A 69 -21.23 -32.96 13.87
CA PRO A 69 -21.32 -33.19 12.44
C PRO A 69 -22.57 -32.49 11.88
N GLY A 70 -22.52 -31.17 11.79
CA GLY A 70 -23.57 -30.34 11.21
C GLY A 70 -23.18 -29.77 9.85
N PRO A 71 -24.14 -29.46 8.96
CA PRO A 71 -23.86 -28.76 7.72
C PRO A 71 -23.35 -27.35 8.02
N VAL A 72 -22.32 -26.90 7.29
CA VAL A 72 -21.78 -25.55 7.43
C VAL A 72 -22.66 -24.54 6.71
N ARG A 73 -23.16 -23.54 7.43
CA ARG A 73 -24.02 -22.47 6.90
C ARG A 73 -23.27 -21.15 6.66
N ASN A 74 -22.10 -20.99 7.28
CA ASN A 74 -21.22 -19.85 7.04
C ASN A 74 -20.87 -19.70 5.54
N ALA A 75 -21.02 -18.49 5.01
CA ALA A 75 -20.73 -18.21 3.61
C ALA A 75 -19.22 -18.29 3.29
N GLY A 76 -18.36 -18.16 4.31
CA GLY A 76 -16.92 -18.42 4.23
C GLY A 76 -16.54 -19.91 4.33
N GLY A 77 -17.54 -20.81 4.37
CA GLY A 77 -17.34 -22.25 4.49
C GLY A 77 -16.82 -22.68 5.87
N ALA A 78 -16.27 -23.90 5.95
CA ALA A 78 -15.82 -24.48 7.22
C ALA A 78 -14.74 -23.63 7.91
N ALA A 79 -13.81 -23.07 7.14
CA ALA A 79 -12.77 -22.19 7.67
C ALA A 79 -13.35 -20.88 8.24
N GLY A 80 -14.34 -20.30 7.56
CA GLY A 80 -15.05 -19.11 8.03
C GLY A 80 -15.84 -19.37 9.31
N ALA A 81 -16.53 -20.51 9.37
CA ALA A 81 -17.25 -20.95 10.56
C ALA A 81 -16.31 -21.12 11.76
N TRP A 82 -15.17 -21.81 11.58
CA TRP A 82 -14.18 -22.01 12.63
C TRP A 82 -13.56 -20.70 13.12
N PHE A 83 -13.20 -19.81 12.20
CA PHE A 83 -12.65 -18.50 12.55
C PHE A 83 -13.67 -17.66 13.30
N ALA A 84 -14.90 -17.56 12.80
CA ALA A 84 -15.95 -16.75 13.41
C ALA A 84 -16.32 -17.29 14.80
N ASP A 85 -16.40 -18.61 14.97
CA ASP A 85 -16.63 -19.26 16.26
C ASP A 85 -15.58 -18.86 17.29
N LEU A 86 -14.30 -18.98 16.93
CA LEU A 86 -13.19 -18.60 17.81
C LEU A 86 -13.16 -17.10 18.09
N ALA A 87 -13.37 -16.27 17.08
CA ALA A 87 -13.33 -14.82 17.21
C ALA A 87 -14.47 -14.30 18.11
N PHE A 88 -15.69 -14.79 17.94
CA PHE A 88 -16.80 -14.44 18.81
C PHE A 88 -16.64 -15.02 20.22
N PHE A 89 -16.06 -16.22 20.36
CA PHE A 89 -15.81 -16.81 21.68
C PHE A 89 -14.81 -15.99 22.51
N LEU A 90 -13.73 -15.50 21.89
CA LEU A 90 -12.68 -14.73 22.59
C LEU A 90 -13.01 -13.24 22.73
N PHE A 91 -13.57 -12.62 21.68
CA PHE A 91 -13.70 -11.17 21.59
C PHE A 91 -15.15 -10.68 21.54
N GLY A 92 -16.13 -11.56 21.36
CA GLY A 92 -17.53 -11.18 21.19
C GLY A 92 -17.70 -10.18 20.05
N TRP A 93 -18.47 -9.11 20.28
CA TRP A 93 -18.69 -8.04 19.30
C TRP A 93 -17.42 -7.33 18.82
N PHE A 94 -16.33 -7.37 19.60
CA PHE A 94 -15.05 -6.80 19.16
C PHE A 94 -14.40 -7.59 18.02
N ALA A 95 -14.90 -8.79 17.69
CA ALA A 95 -14.44 -9.56 16.54
C ALA A 95 -14.57 -8.79 15.20
N TYR A 96 -15.50 -7.85 15.10
CA TYR A 96 -15.63 -7.00 13.90
C TYR A 96 -14.44 -6.03 13.70
N LEU A 97 -13.55 -5.89 14.68
CA LEU A 97 -12.32 -5.11 14.53
C LEU A 97 -11.28 -5.82 13.66
N PHE A 98 -11.30 -7.15 13.54
CA PHE A 98 -10.37 -7.88 12.68
C PHE A 98 -10.47 -7.51 11.19
N PRO A 99 -11.66 -7.56 10.55
CA PRO A 99 -11.78 -7.12 9.15
C PRO A 99 -11.45 -5.64 8.98
N VAL A 100 -11.84 -4.77 9.93
CA VAL A 100 -11.49 -3.35 9.89
C VAL A 100 -9.98 -3.14 9.98
N GLY A 101 -9.30 -3.87 10.87
CA GLY A 101 -7.85 -3.83 11.05
C GLY A 101 -7.10 -4.31 9.80
N ALA A 102 -7.56 -5.40 9.17
CA ALA A 102 -7.00 -5.88 7.91
C ALA A 102 -7.15 -4.84 6.79
N ALA A 103 -8.33 -4.22 6.66
CA ALA A 103 -8.55 -3.15 5.69
C ALA A 103 -7.68 -1.91 5.96
N ALA A 104 -7.58 -1.49 7.24
CA ALA A 104 -6.73 -0.38 7.66
C ALA A 104 -5.24 -0.65 7.39
N ALA A 105 -4.77 -1.88 7.62
CA ALA A 105 -3.42 -2.31 7.30
C ALA A 105 -3.15 -2.27 5.79
N GLY A 106 -4.08 -2.77 4.97
CA GLY A 106 -3.98 -2.69 3.51
C GLY A 106 -3.88 -1.25 3.02
N TRP A 107 -4.74 -0.37 3.55
CA TRP A 107 -4.71 1.06 3.28
C TRP A 107 -3.39 1.72 3.72
N ALA A 108 -2.88 1.38 4.90
CA ALA A 108 -1.61 1.90 5.41
C ALA A 108 -0.42 1.48 4.52
N LEU A 109 -0.37 0.21 4.08
CA LEU A 109 0.66 -0.29 3.16
C LEU A 109 0.63 0.42 1.81
N TYR A 110 -0.57 0.65 1.27
CA TYR A 110 -0.77 1.42 0.04
C TYR A 110 -0.31 2.89 0.20
N ARG A 111 -0.66 3.53 1.32
CA ARG A 111 -0.27 4.93 1.62
C ARG A 111 1.21 5.11 1.94
N GLY A 112 1.86 4.11 2.55
CA GLY A 112 3.27 4.13 2.93
C GLY A 112 4.25 4.29 1.76
N GLY A 113 3.75 4.43 0.52
CA GLY A 113 4.54 4.72 -0.68
C GLY A 113 4.83 6.20 -0.87
N ARG A 114 4.19 7.07 -0.08
CA ARG A 114 4.36 8.53 -0.11
C ARG A 114 5.22 9.08 1.04
N GLY A 115 5.86 8.21 1.81
CA GLY A 115 6.78 8.58 2.88
C GLY A 115 8.20 8.21 2.51
N GLY A 116 8.80 8.92 1.55
CA GLY A 116 10.25 8.96 1.45
C GLY A 116 10.78 9.52 2.77
N LEU A 117 11.38 8.65 3.59
CA LEU A 117 12.24 9.05 4.69
C LEU A 117 13.54 9.63 4.10
N GLY A 118 13.41 10.78 3.44
CA GLY A 118 14.48 11.57 2.86
C GLY A 118 14.43 12.98 3.41
N GLY A 119 14.58 13.11 4.73
CA GLY A 119 14.76 14.38 5.43
C GLY A 119 14.01 14.43 6.76
N PRO A 120 14.69 14.57 7.92
CA PRO A 120 14.06 15.03 9.14
C PRO A 120 13.66 16.50 8.96
N GLY A 121 12.50 16.75 8.35
CA GLY A 121 11.85 18.04 8.42
C GLY A 121 11.39 18.28 9.86
N PRO A 122 11.69 19.44 10.46
CA PRO A 122 11.47 19.65 11.88
C PRO A 122 9.96 19.59 12.19
N GLY A 123 9.59 18.72 13.14
CA GLY A 123 8.22 18.30 13.44
C GLY A 123 7.23 19.41 13.81
N TRP A 124 7.70 20.65 13.98
CA TRP A 124 6.85 21.82 14.19
C TRP A 124 5.95 22.13 12.97
N LEU A 125 6.35 21.73 11.76
CA LEU A 125 5.53 21.96 10.55
C LEU A 125 4.23 21.13 10.57
N TRP A 126 4.20 19.98 11.24
CA TRP A 126 2.97 19.20 11.44
C TRP A 126 2.09 19.81 12.53
N ALA A 127 2.69 20.40 13.57
CA ALA A 127 1.96 21.14 14.58
C ALA A 127 1.27 22.38 13.98
N VAL A 128 1.95 23.11 13.08
CA VAL A 128 1.37 24.30 12.42
C VAL A 128 0.25 23.92 11.43
N ARG A 129 0.35 22.78 10.74
CA ARG A 129 -0.69 22.31 9.80
C ARG A 129 -1.97 21.79 10.47
N LEU A 130 -1.88 21.35 11.74
CA LEU A 130 -3.05 20.95 12.55
C LEU A 130 -3.60 22.12 13.39
N ALA A 131 -2.79 23.14 13.68
CA ALA A 131 -3.19 24.32 14.42
C ALA A 131 -4.04 25.32 13.61
N GLY A 132 -4.15 25.13 12.29
CA GLY A 132 -5.16 25.77 11.44
C GLY A 132 -5.17 27.29 11.46
N LEU A 133 -4.50 27.92 10.48
CA LEU A 133 -4.96 29.20 9.94
C LEU A 133 -4.78 29.19 8.42
N ALA A 134 -5.92 29.42 7.76
CA ALA A 134 -6.02 29.94 6.39
C ALA A 134 -5.48 31.37 6.32
#